data_AF-A0A3N5J3W8-F1
#
_entry.id   AF-A0A3N5J3W8-F1
#
_cell.length_a   1.000
_cell.length_b   1.000
_cell.length_c   1.000
_cell.angle_alpha   90.00
_cell.angle_beta   90.00
_cell.angle_gamma   90.00
#
_symmetry.space_group_name_H-M   'P 1'
#
loop_
_entity.id
_entity.type
_entity.pdbx_description
1 polymer ?
#
loop_
_entity_poly.entity_id
_entity_poly.type
_entity_poly.pdbx_seq_one_letter_code
_entity_poly.pdbx_strand_id
1 'polypeptide(L)'
;MWQKIKPVLIALSVVLNIAFVSVWAARVLPRQLAHEVKDTTPRNCEDCTIHRELGTSESQRQQMEPRQEAYRKNTQILCLRAQELRGELIDLIAVPATDNIALAAKQDSILDIQRKMQTLVVEHLMFEKQILNPEQQRKLFSMMRQRCGCGDGVCINPNMKNSTIPR
;
A
#
# COMPACT_ATOMS: atom_id res chain seq x y z
N MET A 1 45.38 23.10 -13.43
CA MET A 1 44.54 22.94 -12.21
C MET A 1 43.53 21.78 -12.30
N TRP A 2 42.96 21.48 -13.46
CA TRP A 2 41.98 20.40 -13.69
C TRP A 2 42.42 18.99 -13.22
N GLN A 3 43.70 18.63 -13.37
CA GLN A 3 44.23 17.32 -12.95
C GLN A 3 44.21 17.09 -11.43
N LYS A 4 44.20 18.16 -10.62
CA LYS A 4 44.09 18.07 -9.16
C LYS A 4 42.63 18.06 -8.66
N ILE A 5 41.68 18.48 -9.49
CA ILE A 5 40.25 18.58 -9.16
C ILE A 5 39.52 17.26 -9.43
N LYS A 6 39.92 16.50 -10.46
CA LYS A 6 39.37 15.18 -10.79
C LYS A 6 39.33 14.20 -9.60
N PRO A 7 40.42 13.96 -8.85
CA PRO A 7 40.39 13.01 -7.74
C PRO A 7 39.47 13.48 -6.61
N VAL A 8 39.35 14.80 -6.39
CA VAL A 8 38.44 15.37 -5.38
C VAL A 8 36.98 15.15 -5.75
N LEU A 9 36.61 15.34 -7.02
CA LEU A 9 35.25 15.09 -7.49
C LEU A 9 34.86 13.61 -7.42
N ILE A 10 35.80 12.71 -7.72
CA ILE A 10 35.58 11.26 -7.60
C ILE A 10 35.37 10.88 -6.13
N ALA A 11 36.25 11.34 -5.23
CA ALA A 11 36.12 11.09 -3.80
C ALA A 11 34.79 11.64 -3.25
N LEU A 12 34.42 12.85 -3.65
CA LEU A 12 33.15 13.49 -3.24
C LEU A 12 31.93 12.69 -3.73
N SER A 13 31.95 12.22 -4.98
CA SER A 13 30.89 11.38 -5.55
C SER A 13 30.75 10.06 -4.78
N VAL A 14 31.86 9.39 -4.48
CA VAL A 14 31.84 8.12 -3.74
C VAL A 14 31.28 8.32 -2.34
N VAL A 15 31.72 9.35 -1.61
CA VAL A 15 31.21 9.66 -0.26
C VAL A 15 29.71 9.98 -0.30
N LEU A 16 29.26 10.77 -1.28
CA LEU A 16 27.85 11.13 -1.42
C LEU A 16 26.97 9.91 -1.71
N ASN A 17 27.42 9.01 -2.57
CA ASN A 17 26.70 7.77 -2.88
C ASN A 17 26.66 6.82 -1.66
N ILE A 18 27.75 6.68 -0.92
CA ILE A 18 27.79 5.86 0.31
C ILE A 18 26.83 6.45 1.35
N ALA A 19 26.82 7.77 1.56
CA ALA A 19 25.90 8.42 2.48
C ALA A 19 24.43 8.20 2.06
N PHE A 20 24.14 8.32 0.76
CA PHE A 20 22.81 8.08 0.21
C PHE A 20 22.35 6.63 0.43
N VAL A 21 23.20 5.65 0.10
CA VAL A 21 22.91 4.22 0.33
C VAL A 21 22.74 3.90 1.81
N SER A 22 23.56 4.51 2.69
CA SER A 22 23.46 4.30 4.14
C SER A 22 22.17 4.85 4.73
N VAL A 23 21.75 6.06 4.32
CA VAL A 23 20.48 6.67 4.75
C VAL A 23 19.29 5.89 4.19
N TRP A 24 19.37 5.46 2.93
CA TRP A 24 18.33 4.63 2.31
C TRP A 24 18.21 3.28 3.03
N ALA A 25 19.33 2.59 3.28
CA ALA A 25 19.38 1.35 4.04
C ALA A 25 18.85 1.54 5.46
N ALA A 26 19.30 2.56 6.20
CA ALA A 26 18.81 2.84 7.55
C ALA A 26 17.29 3.11 7.61
N ARG A 27 16.67 3.59 6.52
CA ARG A 27 15.22 3.78 6.43
C ARG A 27 14.45 2.55 5.94
N VAL A 28 15.07 1.69 5.14
CA VAL A 28 14.42 0.53 4.52
C VAL A 28 14.64 -0.76 5.33
N LEU A 29 15.85 -0.97 5.86
CA LEU A 29 16.26 -2.18 6.57
C LEU A 29 15.53 -2.45 7.91
N PRO A 30 15.06 -1.44 8.69
CA PRO A 30 14.27 -1.70 9.89
C PRO A 30 12.96 -2.46 9.62
N ARG A 31 12.51 -2.53 8.36
CA ARG A 31 11.31 -3.30 7.97
C ARG A 31 11.57 -4.79 7.77
N GLN A 32 12.81 -5.21 7.53
CA GLN A 32 13.14 -6.62 7.27
C GLN A 32 13.63 -7.36 8.52
N LEU A 33 14.31 -6.66 9.45
CA LEU A 33 14.77 -7.26 10.72
C LEU A 33 13.73 -7.20 11.85
N ALA A 34 12.65 -6.44 11.68
CA ALA A 34 11.54 -6.38 12.65
C ALA A 34 10.44 -7.42 12.38
N HIS A 35 10.73 -8.46 11.56
CA HIS A 35 9.79 -9.56 11.34
C HIS A 35 10.22 -10.82 12.07
N GLU A 36 10.31 -10.73 13.40
CA GLU A 36 10.29 -11.92 14.26
C GLU A 36 9.56 -11.61 15.57
N VAL A 37 8.25 -11.40 15.49
CA VAL A 37 7.33 -11.78 16.57
C VAL A 37 6.10 -12.40 15.91
N LYS A 38 5.94 -13.70 16.14
CA LYS A 38 4.71 -14.46 15.89
C LYS A 38 3.55 -13.75 16.55
N ASP A 39 2.54 -13.41 15.76
CA ASP A 39 1.18 -13.28 16.27
C ASP A 39 0.27 -14.18 15.43
N THR A 40 0.26 -15.47 15.78
CA THR A 40 -0.76 -16.45 15.39
C THR A 40 -2.01 -16.22 16.21
N THR A 41 -2.64 -15.06 16.05
CA THR A 41 -4.05 -14.88 16.34
C THR A 41 -4.76 -14.58 15.03
N PRO A 42 -5.80 -15.34 14.65
CA PRO A 42 -6.64 -14.92 13.55
C PRO A 42 -7.26 -13.59 14.00
N ARG A 43 -6.85 -12.49 13.36
CA ARG A 43 -7.60 -11.23 13.46
C ARG A 43 -8.98 -11.48 12.89
N ASN A 44 -9.88 -11.96 13.73
CA ASN A 44 -11.30 -11.72 13.56
C ASN A 44 -11.41 -10.20 13.42
N CYS A 45 -11.65 -9.68 12.20
CA CYS A 45 -11.99 -8.27 12.01
C CYS A 45 -13.44 -8.06 12.49
N GLU A 46 -13.73 -8.44 13.73
CA GLU A 46 -14.98 -8.16 14.41
C GLU A 46 -15.11 -6.65 14.70
N ASP A 47 -14.00 -5.90 14.65
CA ASP A 47 -13.99 -4.46 14.82
C ASP A 47 -13.21 -3.75 13.70
N CYS A 48 -13.64 -3.97 12.47
CA CYS A 48 -13.25 -3.10 11.36
C CYS A 48 -13.74 -1.67 11.70
N THR A 49 -12.82 -0.79 12.12
CA THR A 49 -13.08 0.54 12.73
C THR A 49 -14.10 1.42 11.98
N ILE A 50 -14.19 1.28 10.66
CA ILE A 50 -15.13 2.01 9.82
C ILE A 50 -16.58 1.64 10.15
N HIS A 51 -16.91 0.36 10.35
CA HIS A 51 -18.28 -0.08 10.63
C HIS A 51 -18.76 0.39 12.00
N ARG A 52 -17.85 0.41 12.98
CA ARG A 52 -18.10 1.01 14.29
C ARG A 52 -18.28 2.53 14.19
N GLU A 53 -17.43 3.21 13.43
CA GLU A 53 -17.57 4.65 13.16
C GLU A 53 -18.90 4.98 12.46
N LEU A 54 -19.41 4.10 11.60
CA LEU A 54 -20.71 4.26 10.95
C LEU A 54 -21.91 4.00 11.87
N GLY A 55 -21.71 3.35 13.02
CA GLY A 55 -22.80 2.97 13.91
C GLY A 55 -23.73 1.94 13.25
N THR A 56 -23.16 0.93 12.58
CA THR A 56 -23.96 -0.13 11.94
C THR A 56 -24.61 -1.04 12.97
N SER A 57 -25.89 -1.37 12.75
CA SER A 57 -26.60 -2.34 13.59
C SER A 57 -25.97 -3.73 13.43
N GLU A 58 -26.25 -4.61 14.38
CA GLU A 58 -25.84 -6.01 14.29
C GLU A 58 -26.43 -6.69 13.05
N SER A 59 -27.71 -6.43 12.74
CA SER A 59 -28.36 -6.95 11.54
C SER A 59 -27.71 -6.47 10.24
N GLN A 60 -27.31 -5.20 10.16
CA GLN A 60 -26.56 -4.68 9.01
C GLN A 60 -25.20 -5.36 8.88
N ARG A 61 -24.50 -5.59 10.00
CA ARG A 61 -23.21 -6.28 10.01
C ARG A 61 -23.32 -7.73 9.53
N GLN A 62 -24.30 -8.47 10.02
CA GLN A 62 -24.56 -9.85 9.58
C GLN A 62 -24.89 -9.93 8.08
N GLN A 63 -25.60 -8.93 7.54
CA GLN A 63 -25.85 -8.87 6.09
C GLN A 63 -24.59 -8.56 5.27
N MET A 64 -23.66 -7.76 5.83
CA MET A 64 -22.43 -7.38 5.14
C MET A 64 -21.32 -8.41 5.20
N GLU A 65 -21.27 -9.21 6.27
CA GLU A 65 -20.17 -10.12 6.59
C GLU A 65 -19.78 -11.06 5.45
N PRO A 66 -20.71 -11.80 4.79
CA PRO A 66 -20.33 -12.73 3.74
C PRO A 66 -19.65 -12.03 2.54
N ARG A 67 -20.17 -10.86 2.15
CA ARG A 67 -19.60 -10.08 1.05
C ARG A 67 -18.27 -9.45 1.47
N GLN A 68 -18.12 -9.05 2.72
CA GLN A 68 -16.88 -8.51 3.25
C GLN A 68 -15.77 -9.57 3.28
N GLU A 69 -16.09 -10.80 3.69
CA GLU A 69 -15.16 -11.92 3.67
C GLU A 69 -14.72 -12.26 2.24
N ALA A 70 -15.68 -12.34 1.30
CA ALA A 70 -15.38 -12.54 -0.11
C ALA A 70 -14.49 -11.42 -0.69
N TYR A 71 -14.77 -10.16 -0.34
CA TYR A 71 -13.96 -9.01 -0.75
C TYR A 71 -12.51 -9.14 -0.22
N ARG A 72 -12.33 -9.48 1.06
CA ARG A 72 -11.00 -9.66 1.66
C ARG A 72 -10.23 -10.78 0.97
N LYS A 73 -10.86 -11.94 0.77
CA LYS A 73 -10.25 -13.09 0.10
C LYS A 73 -9.80 -12.73 -1.32
N ASN A 74 -10.68 -12.10 -2.10
CA ASN A 74 -10.37 -11.72 -3.49
C ASN A 74 -9.26 -10.67 -3.56
N THR A 75 -9.30 -9.67 -2.67
CA THR A 75 -8.25 -8.64 -2.60
C THR A 75 -6.90 -9.25 -2.21
N GLN A 76 -6.89 -10.20 -1.26
CA GLN A 76 -5.66 -10.90 -0.87
C GLN A 76 -5.05 -11.69 -2.03
N ILE A 77 -5.86 -12.41 -2.80
CA ILE A 77 -5.40 -13.14 -4.00
C ILE A 77 -4.76 -12.18 -5.01
N LEU A 78 -5.42 -11.05 -5.30
CA LEU A 78 -4.89 -10.05 -6.23
C LEU A 78 -3.61 -9.38 -5.70
N CYS A 79 -3.51 -9.11 -4.40
CA CYS A 79 -2.31 -8.57 -3.77
C CYS A 79 -1.11 -9.51 -3.90
N LEU A 80 -1.30 -10.80 -3.62
CA LEU A 80 -0.26 -11.82 -3.79
C LEU A 80 0.18 -11.89 -5.25
N ARG A 81 -0.76 -11.92 -6.19
CA ARG A 81 -0.44 -11.95 -7.62
C ARG A 81 0.30 -10.69 -8.08
N ALA A 82 -0.07 -9.51 -7.58
CA ALA A 82 0.65 -8.28 -7.88
C ALA A 82 2.07 -8.28 -7.32
N GLN A 83 2.28 -8.90 -6.15
CA GLN A 83 3.61 -9.05 -5.55
C GLN A 83 4.50 -9.96 -6.40
N GLU A 84 3.97 -11.11 -6.84
CA GLU A 84 4.67 -12.03 -7.75
C GLU A 84 5.11 -11.31 -9.04
N LEU A 85 4.18 -10.63 -9.73
CA LEU A 85 4.49 -9.92 -10.96
C LEU A 85 5.50 -8.79 -10.79
N ARG A 86 5.49 -8.09 -9.64
CA ARG A 86 6.51 -7.09 -9.32
C ARG A 86 7.88 -7.72 -9.11
N GLY A 87 7.94 -8.90 -8.50
CA GLY A 87 9.17 -9.68 -8.40
C GLY A 87 9.71 -10.04 -9.78
N GLU A 88 8.87 -10.64 -10.62
CA GLU A 88 9.23 -10.99 -12.00
C GLU A 88 9.69 -9.77 -12.82
N LEU A 89 9.04 -8.61 -12.64
CA LEU A 89 9.43 -7.36 -13.29
C LEU A 89 10.83 -6.90 -12.84
N ILE A 90 11.14 -6.99 -11.54
CA ILE A 90 12.47 -6.66 -11.00
C ILE A 90 13.52 -7.62 -11.58
N ASP A 91 13.22 -8.91 -11.67
CA ASP A 91 14.13 -9.91 -12.22
C ASP A 91 14.44 -9.63 -13.71
N LEU A 92 13.43 -9.22 -14.49
CA LEU A 92 13.61 -8.81 -15.89
C LEU A 92 14.46 -7.54 -16.05
N ILE A 93 14.44 -6.64 -15.07
CA ILE A 93 15.27 -5.43 -15.07
C ILE A 93 16.71 -5.76 -14.65
N ALA A 94 16.90 -6.77 -13.80
CA ALA A 94 18.20 -7.14 -13.25
C ALA A 94 19.12 -7.85 -14.26
N VAL A 95 18.58 -8.43 -15.34
CA VAL A 95 19.39 -9.10 -16.36
C VAL A 95 20.17 -8.10 -17.24
N PRO A 96 21.41 -8.42 -17.68
CA PRO A 96 22.26 -7.48 -18.43
C PRO A 96 21.69 -6.99 -19.75
N ALA A 97 20.83 -7.79 -20.40
CA ALA A 97 20.13 -7.43 -21.62
C ALA A 97 18.62 -7.44 -21.35
N THR A 98 18.04 -6.27 -21.16
CA THR A 98 16.61 -6.12 -20.84
C THR A 98 15.75 -6.44 -22.06
N ASP A 99 14.85 -7.41 -21.91
CA ASP A 99 13.78 -7.66 -22.88
C ASP A 99 12.63 -6.68 -22.65
N ASN A 100 12.57 -5.63 -23.48
CA ASN A 100 11.55 -4.59 -23.39
C ASN A 100 10.12 -5.11 -23.68
N ILE A 101 9.98 -6.16 -24.49
CA ILE A 101 8.66 -6.74 -24.81
C ILE A 101 8.15 -7.49 -23.57
N ALA A 102 9.01 -8.31 -22.96
CA ALA A 102 8.68 -8.99 -21.71
C ALA A 102 8.37 -8.00 -20.58
N LEU A 103 9.14 -6.91 -20.47
CA LEU A 103 8.91 -5.86 -19.48
C LEU A 103 7.54 -5.20 -19.64
N ALA A 104 7.19 -4.79 -20.87
CA ALA A 104 5.89 -4.18 -21.16
C ALA A 104 4.73 -5.14 -20.84
N ALA A 105 4.86 -6.43 -21.19
CA ALA A 105 3.84 -7.43 -20.87
C ALA A 105 3.62 -7.62 -19.36
N LYS A 106 4.69 -7.54 -18.54
CA LYS A 106 4.56 -7.57 -17.07
C LYS A 106 3.90 -6.31 -16.53
N GLN A 107 4.22 -5.13 -17.07
CA GLN A 107 3.56 -3.88 -16.70
C GLN A 107 2.05 -3.93 -17.00
N ASP A 108 1.66 -4.39 -18.19
CA ASP A 108 0.25 -4.57 -18.55
C ASP A 108 -0.48 -5.52 -17.61
N SER A 109 0.17 -6.61 -17.22
CA SER A 109 -0.38 -7.57 -16.26
C SER A 109 -0.59 -6.93 -14.88
N ILE A 110 0.33 -6.07 -14.42
CA ILE A 110 0.17 -5.32 -13.16
C ILE A 110 -0.98 -4.31 -13.26
N LEU A 111 -1.09 -3.59 -14.38
CA LEU A 111 -2.19 -2.64 -14.61
C LEU A 111 -3.55 -3.34 -14.64
N ASP A 112 -3.64 -4.55 -15.20
CA ASP A 112 -4.87 -5.34 -15.17
C ASP A 112 -5.28 -5.73 -13.74
N ILE A 113 -4.32 -6.09 -12.88
CA ILE A 113 -4.60 -6.33 -11.46
C ILE A 113 -5.08 -5.06 -10.77
N GLN A 114 -4.46 -3.91 -11.03
CA GLN A 114 -4.91 -2.65 -10.47
C GLN A 114 -6.36 -2.33 -10.85
N ARG A 115 -6.73 -2.56 -12.11
CA ARG A 115 -8.10 -2.41 -12.60
C ARG A 115 -9.06 -3.35 -11.84
N LYS A 116 -8.71 -4.63 -11.71
CA LYS A 116 -9.50 -5.61 -10.95
C LYS A 116 -9.68 -5.20 -9.49
N MET A 117 -8.62 -4.68 -8.86
CA MET A 117 -8.68 -4.19 -7.48
C MET A 117 -9.66 -3.02 -7.35
N GLN A 118 -9.61 -2.06 -8.28
CA GLN A 118 -10.54 -0.92 -8.32
C GLN A 118 -11.99 -1.38 -8.50
N THR A 119 -12.23 -2.30 -9.43
CA THR A 119 -13.56 -2.90 -9.65
C THR A 119 -14.10 -3.52 -8.36
N LEU A 120 -13.30 -4.34 -7.66
CA LEU A 120 -13.72 -4.95 -6.39
C LEU A 120 -14.06 -3.91 -5.31
N VAL A 121 -13.28 -2.83 -5.20
CA VAL A 121 -13.57 -1.74 -4.26
C VAL A 121 -14.90 -1.08 -4.58
N VAL A 122 -15.14 -0.74 -5.86
CA VAL A 122 -16.40 -0.10 -6.28
C VAL A 122 -17.59 -1.02 -6.03
N GLU A 123 -17.49 -2.29 -6.41
CA GLU A 123 -18.55 -3.27 -6.15
C GLU A 123 -18.85 -3.44 -4.67
N HIS A 124 -17.81 -3.49 -3.83
CA HIS A 124 -17.98 -3.61 -2.38
C HIS A 124 -18.70 -2.39 -1.80
N LEU A 125 -18.30 -1.18 -2.19
CA LEU A 125 -18.94 0.06 -1.75
C LEU A 125 -20.39 0.19 -2.24
N MET A 126 -20.68 -0.24 -3.47
CA MET A 126 -22.04 -0.26 -4.00
C MET A 126 -22.94 -1.20 -3.21
N PHE A 127 -22.41 -2.36 -2.79
CA PHE A 127 -23.13 -3.29 -1.94
C PHE A 127 -23.38 -2.70 -0.54
N GLU A 128 -22.36 -2.17 0.14
CA GLU A 128 -22.54 -1.56 1.46
C GLU A 128 -23.55 -0.41 1.42
N LYS A 129 -23.53 0.41 0.37
CA LYS A 129 -24.48 1.50 0.17
C LYS A 129 -25.94 1.01 0.18
N GLN A 130 -26.24 -0.19 -0.30
CA GLN A 130 -27.61 -0.73 -0.32
C GLN A 130 -28.12 -1.10 1.08
N ILE A 131 -27.22 -1.38 2.03
CA ILE A 131 -27.53 -1.81 3.40
C ILE A 131 -27.56 -0.61 4.36
N LEU A 132 -26.70 0.38 4.12
CA LEU A 132 -26.58 1.56 4.96
C LEU A 132 -27.76 2.52 4.76
N ASN A 133 -28.22 3.13 5.85
CA ASN A 133 -29.22 4.19 5.77
C ASN A 133 -28.62 5.52 5.21
N PRO A 134 -29.44 6.51 4.83
CA PRO A 134 -28.95 7.75 4.22
C PRO A 134 -27.97 8.56 5.09
N GLU A 135 -28.06 8.49 6.42
CA GLU A 135 -27.12 9.17 7.32
C GLU A 135 -25.77 8.45 7.35
N GLN A 136 -25.79 7.13 7.48
CA GLN A 136 -24.60 6.28 7.43
C GLN A 136 -23.89 6.41 6.08
N GLN A 137 -24.62 6.42 4.96
CA GLN A 137 -24.04 6.64 3.63
C GLN A 137 -23.32 8.00 3.54
N ARG A 138 -23.96 9.08 3.99
CA ARG A 138 -23.33 10.42 4.03
C ARG A 138 -22.05 10.41 4.85
N LYS A 139 -22.07 9.74 6.02
CA LYS A 139 -20.91 9.60 6.89
C LYS A 139 -19.79 8.80 6.22
N LEU A 140 -20.10 7.66 5.60
CA LEU A 140 -19.14 6.83 4.86
C LEU A 140 -18.41 7.64 3.79
N PHE A 141 -19.14 8.29 2.90
CA PHE A 141 -18.52 9.06 1.81
C PHE A 141 -17.77 10.29 2.31
N SER A 142 -18.19 10.90 3.42
CA SER A 142 -17.44 11.97 4.08
C SER A 142 -16.08 11.48 4.57
N MET A 143 -16.06 10.35 5.30
CA MET A 143 -14.81 9.74 5.79
C MET A 143 -13.88 9.34 4.63
N MET A 144 -14.43 8.79 3.55
CA MET A 144 -13.63 8.44 2.37
C MET A 144 -12.99 9.68 1.73
N ARG A 145 -13.73 10.77 1.53
CA ARG A 145 -13.16 12.01 0.96
C ARG A 145 -12.07 12.60 1.85
N GLN A 146 -12.25 12.57 3.17
CA GLN A 146 -11.23 13.04 4.12
C GLN A 146 -9.94 12.22 4.05
N ARG A 147 -10.05 10.90 3.85
CA ARG A 147 -8.91 9.99 3.75
C ARG A 147 -8.27 9.96 2.36
N CYS A 148 -9.01 10.32 1.31
CA CYS A 148 -8.57 10.31 -0.09
C CYS A 148 -8.21 11.71 -0.63
N GLY A 149 -8.11 12.73 0.21
CA GLY A 149 -7.71 14.07 -0.21
C GLY A 149 -6.26 14.11 -0.70
N CYS A 150 -6.04 14.59 -1.92
CA CYS A 150 -4.71 14.89 -2.44
C CYS A 150 -4.20 16.20 -1.80
N GLY A 151 -3.57 16.09 -0.64
CA GLY A 151 -2.80 17.13 0.01
C GLY A 151 -1.61 16.47 0.68
N ASP A 152 -0.41 16.77 0.17
CA ASP A 152 0.90 16.23 0.56
C ASP A 152 1.11 14.76 0.17
N GLY A 153 1.64 14.59 -1.04
CA GLY A 153 1.85 13.31 -1.71
C GLY A 153 2.67 12.32 -0.90
N VAL A 154 2.00 11.55 -0.05
CA VAL A 154 2.50 10.34 0.57
C VAL A 154 1.26 9.51 0.97
N CYS A 155 0.88 8.53 0.15
CA CYS A 155 0.06 7.42 0.64
C CYS A 155 0.95 6.54 1.56
N ILE A 156 1.26 7.04 2.76
CA ILE A 156 1.80 6.25 3.87
C ILE A 156 0.70 6.14 4.92
N ASN A 157 0.34 4.88 5.14
CA ASN A 157 -0.04 4.26 6.40
C ASN A 157 -0.64 5.20 7.48
N PRO A 158 -1.92 5.02 7.87
CA PRO A 158 -2.64 5.88 8.82
C PRO A 158 -2.16 5.79 10.29
N ASN A 159 -0.99 5.24 10.58
CA ASN A 159 -0.49 5.06 11.94
C ASN A 159 0.60 6.08 12.34
N MET A 160 0.33 7.37 12.06
CA MET A 160 1.19 8.47 12.48
C MET A 160 0.36 9.55 13.17
N LYS A 161 -0.25 9.19 14.30
CA LYS A 161 -0.69 10.14 15.32
C LYS A 161 -0.04 9.72 16.63
N ASN A 162 1.08 10.39 16.95
CA ASN A 162 1.61 10.68 18.29
C ASN A 162 3.13 10.80 18.23
N SER A 163 3.63 11.99 17.93
CA SER A 163 4.94 12.43 18.43
C SER A 163 4.93 13.95 18.49
N THR A 164 4.29 14.45 19.54
CA THR A 164 4.42 15.82 20.02
C THR A 164 5.80 15.96 20.66
N ILE A 165 6.74 16.73 20.11
CA ILE A 165 7.79 17.37 20.93
C ILE A 165 8.25 18.68 20.25
N PRO A 166 8.85 19.63 21.00
CA PRO A 166 8.38 21.00 21.16
C PRO A 166 9.35 22.00 20.50
N ARG A 167 9.08 23.31 20.71
CA ARG A 167 9.88 24.44 20.22
C ARG A 167 11.37 24.35 20.53
#